data_AF-A0A9J6D4C0-F1
#
_entry.id   AF-A0A9J6D4C0-F1
#
_cell.length_a   1.000
_cell.length_b   1.000
_cell.length_c   1.000
_cell.angle_alpha   90.00
_cell.angle_beta   90.00
_cell.angle_gamma   90.00
#
_symmetry.space_group_name_H-M   'P 1'
#
loop_
_entity.id
_entity.type
_entity.pdbx_description
1 polymer ?
#
loop_
_entity_poly.entity_id
_entity_poly.type
_entity_poly.pdbx_seq_one_letter_code
_entity_poly.pdbx_strand_id
1 'polypeptide(L)'
;MERRERIPQVHAHLAKHEVSWAIMTTKWFVCLFAEVLPIETVLRIWDSLFLEGSKVLFRVAITLVAQAQEKILAARGLGEIMAAFKEAASGPQVTDCHAFLKAIFKEPKTLKRSHIEQLRTSCRERVIAARR
;
A
#
# COMPACT_ATOMS: atom_id res chain seq x y z
N MET A 1 7.53 9.84 -1.23
CA MET A 1 8.97 9.58 -1.04
C MET A 1 9.20 8.17 -0.50
N GLU A 2 8.49 7.68 0.53
CA GLU A 2 8.61 6.28 1.04
C GLU A 2 8.52 5.17 -0.03
N ARG A 3 7.68 5.37 -1.06
CA ARG A 3 7.55 4.41 -2.16
C ARG A 3 8.84 4.20 -2.97
N ARG A 4 9.75 5.19 -2.98
CA ARG A 4 11.06 5.09 -3.65
C ARG A 4 12.08 4.28 -2.85
N GLU A 5 11.94 4.19 -1.53
CA GLU A 5 12.99 3.60 -0.68
C GLU A 5 12.77 2.11 -0.39
N ARG A 6 11.52 1.64 -0.34
CA ARG A 6 11.24 0.22 -0.04
C ARG A 6 11.11 -0.65 -1.28
N ILE A 7 10.52 -0.13 -2.36
CA ILE A 7 10.33 -0.86 -3.62
C ILE A 7 10.65 0.07 -4.81
N PRO A 8 11.91 0.52 -4.95
CA PRO A 8 12.32 1.47 -6.00
C PRO A 8 11.98 0.97 -7.41
N GLN A 9 12.11 -0.35 -7.64
CA GLN A 9 11.86 -0.98 -8.93
C GLN A 9 10.40 -0.84 -9.37
N VAL A 10 9.44 -1.09 -8.46
CA VAL A 10 8.01 -0.92 -8.77
C VAL A 10 7.68 0.54 -9.00
N HIS A 11 8.26 1.46 -8.22
CA HIS A 11 8.06 2.90 -8.46
C HIS A 11 8.55 3.33 -9.85
N ALA A 12 9.73 2.89 -10.26
CA ALA A 12 10.27 3.17 -11.59
C ALA A 12 9.43 2.54 -12.71
N HIS A 13 8.96 1.30 -12.51
CA HIS A 13 8.10 0.61 -13.48
C HIS A 13 6.76 1.31 -13.69
N LEU A 14 6.09 1.70 -12.60
CA LEU A 14 4.85 2.47 -12.70
C LEU A 14 5.06 3.82 -13.39
N ALA A 15 6.17 4.50 -13.09
CA ALA A 15 6.51 5.77 -13.76
C ALA A 15 6.77 5.58 -15.26
N LYS A 16 7.46 4.51 -15.66
CA LYS A 16 7.70 4.15 -17.07
C LYS A 16 6.39 3.94 -17.85
N HIS A 17 5.38 3.38 -17.19
CA HIS A 17 4.05 3.15 -17.78
C HIS A 17 3.06 4.28 -17.50
N GLU A 18 3.53 5.44 -17.02
CA GLU A 18 2.72 6.62 -16.67
C GLU A 18 1.56 6.32 -15.70
N VAL A 19 1.70 5.26 -14.91
CA VAL A 19 0.68 4.83 -13.96
C VAL A 19 0.85 5.61 -12.68
N SER A 20 -0.13 6.46 -12.38
CA SER A 20 -0.17 7.14 -11.10
C SER A 20 -0.51 6.15 -9.98
N TRP A 21 0.34 6.16 -8.98
CA TRP A 21 0.10 5.51 -7.70
C TRP A 21 -1.25 5.83 -7.06
N ALA A 22 -1.76 7.06 -7.26
CA ALA A 22 -3.06 7.44 -6.73
C ALA A 22 -4.15 6.53 -7.31
N ILE A 23 -4.16 6.32 -8.62
CA ILE A 23 -5.15 5.47 -9.30
C ILE A 23 -5.15 4.05 -8.71
N MET A 24 -3.96 3.50 -8.42
CA MET A 24 -3.85 2.13 -7.89
C MET A 24 -4.25 2.00 -6.41
N THR A 25 -4.09 3.07 -5.61
CA THR A 25 -4.18 2.98 -4.15
C THR A 25 -5.28 3.84 -3.52
N THR A 26 -5.97 4.69 -4.28
CA THR A 26 -7.06 5.55 -3.75
C THR A 26 -8.11 4.72 -3.02
N LYS A 27 -8.63 3.66 -3.65
CA LYS A 27 -9.67 2.82 -3.05
C LYS A 27 -9.20 2.11 -1.78
N TRP A 28 -7.92 1.76 -1.69
CA TRP A 28 -7.33 1.14 -0.50
C TRP A 28 -7.41 2.06 0.72
N PHE A 29 -7.08 3.34 0.54
CA PHE A 29 -7.01 4.29 1.65
C PHE A 29 -8.35 4.98 1.93
N VAL A 30 -9.15 5.31 0.91
CA VAL A 30 -10.44 5.98 1.11
C VAL A 30 -11.44 5.04 1.78
N CYS A 31 -11.49 3.77 1.36
CA CYS A 31 -12.40 2.78 1.92
C CYS A 31 -11.75 1.95 3.04
N LEU A 32 -10.57 2.33 3.52
CA LEU A 32 -9.82 1.59 4.56
C LEU A 32 -9.75 0.08 4.27
N PHE A 33 -9.51 -0.28 3.01
CA PHE A 33 -9.49 -1.63 2.44
C PHE A 33 -10.80 -2.42 2.42
N ALA A 34 -11.91 -1.88 2.95
CA ALA A 34 -13.18 -2.60 3.11
C ALA A 34 -13.78 -3.11 1.80
N GLU A 35 -13.57 -2.38 0.69
CA GLU A 35 -14.09 -2.76 -0.63
C GLU A 35 -13.08 -3.55 -1.48
N VAL A 36 -11.93 -3.92 -0.91
CA VAL A 36 -10.80 -4.46 -1.68
C VAL A 36 -10.35 -5.81 -1.14
N LEU A 37 -10.37 -6.01 0.18
CA LEU A 37 -9.94 -7.23 0.85
C LEU A 37 -11.14 -8.03 1.37
N PRO A 38 -10.99 -9.35 1.60
CA PRO A 38 -12.01 -10.16 2.28
C PRO A 38 -12.37 -9.58 3.66
N ILE A 39 -13.66 -9.65 4.02
CA ILE A 39 -14.18 -8.98 5.23
C ILE A 39 -13.46 -9.41 6.52
N GLU A 40 -13.13 -10.69 6.65
CA GLU A 40 -12.39 -11.19 7.81
C GLU A 40 -11.03 -10.50 7.96
N THR A 41 -10.29 -10.36 6.86
CA THR A 41 -9.01 -9.65 6.82
C THR A 41 -9.17 -8.16 7.12
N VAL A 42 -10.22 -7.54 6.58
CA VAL A 42 -10.54 -6.13 6.87
C VAL A 42 -10.77 -5.91 8.36
N LEU A 43 -11.58 -6.75 9.01
CA LEU A 43 -11.86 -6.63 10.45
C LEU A 43 -10.59 -6.75 11.29
N ARG A 44 -9.70 -7.69 10.94
CA ARG A 44 -8.40 -7.85 11.60
C ARG A 44 -7.45 -6.67 11.40
N ILE A 45 -7.46 -6.07 10.21
CA ILE A 45 -6.73 -4.82 9.93
C ILE A 45 -7.31 -3.68 10.77
N TRP A 46 -8.64 -3.62 10.91
CA TRP A 46 -9.33 -2.58 11.69
C TRP A 46 -9.06 -2.71 13.19
N ASP A 47 -9.05 -3.92 13.75
CA ASP A 47 -8.60 -4.15 15.13
C ASP A 47 -7.22 -3.51 15.38
N SER A 48 -6.29 -3.77 14.46
CA SER A 48 -4.93 -3.23 14.51
C SER A 48 -4.90 -1.72 14.28
N LEU A 49 -5.75 -1.19 13.38
CA LEU A 49 -5.87 0.23 13.10
C LEU A 49 -6.33 1.02 14.32
N PHE A 50 -7.35 0.53 15.03
CA PHE A 50 -7.88 1.20 16.22
C PHE A 50 -6.92 1.12 17.42
N LEU A 51 -6.09 0.05 17.49
CA LEU A 51 -5.09 -0.10 18.53
C LEU A 51 -3.79 0.70 18.27
N GLU A 52 -3.23 0.58 17.06
CA GLU A 52 -1.90 1.12 16.72
C GLU A 52 -1.93 2.43 15.90
N GLY A 53 -3.09 2.77 15.34
CA GLY A 53 -3.31 3.95 14.51
C GLY A 53 -3.03 3.74 13.02
N SER A 54 -3.23 4.82 12.25
CA SER A 54 -3.22 4.84 10.76
C SER A 54 -1.95 4.31 10.07
N LYS A 55 -0.86 4.10 10.79
CA LYS A 55 0.35 3.45 10.24
C LYS A 55 0.08 2.04 9.71
N VAL A 56 -0.91 1.35 10.27
CA VAL A 56 -1.28 -0.01 9.88
C VAL A 56 -1.72 -0.04 8.40
N LEU A 57 -2.48 0.96 7.95
CA LEU A 57 -2.93 1.04 6.56
C LEU A 57 -1.76 1.09 5.56
N PHE A 58 -0.70 1.81 5.90
CA PHE A 58 0.51 1.86 5.07
C PHE A 58 1.26 0.53 5.09
N ARG A 59 1.31 -0.17 6.23
CA ARG A 59 1.90 -1.51 6.31
C ARG A 59 1.17 -2.50 5.40
N VAL A 60 -0.16 -2.48 5.42
CA VAL A 60 -0.99 -3.30 4.52
C VAL A 60 -0.68 -2.98 3.07
N ALA A 61 -0.72 -1.71 2.67
CA ALA A 61 -0.43 -1.30 1.29
C ALA A 61 0.97 -1.74 0.82
N ILE A 62 1.99 -1.55 1.65
CA ILE A 62 3.37 -1.95 1.31
C ILE A 62 3.48 -3.47 1.16
N THR A 63 2.83 -4.23 2.05
CA THR A 63 2.85 -5.70 2.02
C THR A 63 2.18 -6.24 0.76
N LEU A 64 1.02 -5.69 0.38
CA LEU A 64 0.33 -6.07 -0.86
C LEU A 64 1.21 -5.82 -2.11
N VAL A 65 1.86 -4.65 -2.16
CA VAL A 65 2.75 -4.32 -3.28
C VAL A 65 4.00 -5.19 -3.29
N ALA A 66 4.56 -5.52 -2.12
CA ALA A 66 5.71 -6.42 -2.00
C ALA A 66 5.37 -7.83 -2.51
N GLN A 67 4.22 -8.37 -2.09
CA GLN A 67 3.74 -9.70 -2.52
C GLN A 67 3.46 -9.76 -4.03
N ALA A 68 3.00 -8.65 -4.63
CA ALA A 68 2.74 -8.57 -6.06
C ALA A 68 3.92 -8.06 -6.89
N GLN A 69 5.08 -7.78 -6.27
CA GLN A 69 6.20 -7.10 -6.92
C GLN A 69 6.62 -7.81 -8.22
N GLU A 70 6.82 -9.13 -8.18
CA GLU A 70 7.25 -9.89 -9.37
C GLU A 70 6.27 -9.75 -10.53
N LYS A 71 4.96 -9.85 -10.26
CA LYS A 71 3.91 -9.70 -11.27
C LYS A 71 3.81 -8.28 -11.79
N ILE A 72 3.93 -7.28 -10.92
CA ILE A 72 3.92 -5.87 -11.32
C ILE A 72 5.11 -5.59 -12.25
N LEU A 73 6.30 -6.13 -11.96
CA LEU A 73 7.50 -5.94 -12.78
C LEU A 73 7.45 -6.72 -14.10
N ALA A 74 6.74 -7.84 -14.15
CA ALA A 74 6.52 -8.61 -15.37
C ALA A 74 5.47 -7.97 -16.31
N ALA A 75 4.59 -7.12 -15.78
CA ALA A 75 3.51 -6.48 -16.53
C ALA A 75 4.04 -5.51 -17.59
N ARG A 76 3.45 -5.54 -18.79
CA ARG A 76 3.89 -4.78 -19.98
C ARG A 76 3.07 -3.53 -20.26
N GLY A 77 1.99 -3.30 -19.51
CA GLY A 77 1.13 -2.14 -19.69
C GLY A 77 0.15 -1.93 -18.53
N LEU A 78 -0.59 -0.82 -18.60
CA LEU A 78 -1.52 -0.39 -17.54
C LEU A 78 -2.53 -1.48 -17.15
N GLY A 79 -3.11 -2.19 -18.13
CA GLY A 79 -4.09 -3.26 -17.87
C GLY A 79 -3.53 -4.39 -17.01
N GLU A 80 -2.33 -4.87 -17.33
CA GLU A 80 -1.65 -5.95 -16.59
C GLU A 80 -1.18 -5.47 -15.21
N ILE A 81 -0.71 -4.23 -15.10
CA ILE A 81 -0.36 -3.62 -13.81
C ILE A 81 -1.60 -3.56 -12.91
N MET A 82 -2.73 -3.08 -13.42
CA MET A 82 -3.99 -3.02 -12.67
C MET A 82 -4.46 -4.42 -12.25
N ALA A 83 -4.32 -5.41 -13.14
CA ALA A 83 -4.64 -6.80 -12.82
C ALA A 83 -3.76 -7.33 -11.69
N ALA A 84 -2.45 -7.06 -11.71
CA ALA A 84 -1.53 -7.48 -10.65
C ALA A 84 -1.89 -6.84 -9.30
N PHE A 85 -2.25 -5.55 -9.26
CA PHE A 85 -2.71 -4.89 -8.03
C PHE A 85 -4.04 -5.46 -7.52
N LYS A 86 -4.98 -5.77 -8.42
CA LYS A 86 -6.25 -6.40 -8.06
C LYS A 86 -6.03 -7.80 -7.50
N GLU A 87 -5.18 -8.59 -8.14
CA GLU A 87 -4.84 -9.94 -7.68
C GLU A 87 -4.12 -9.91 -6.32
N ALA A 88 -3.24 -8.93 -6.09
CA ALA A 88 -2.59 -8.72 -4.79
C ALA A 88 -3.60 -8.65 -3.64
N ALA A 89 -4.74 -8.00 -3.89
CA ALA A 89 -5.78 -7.76 -2.90
C ALA A 89 -6.94 -8.78 -2.94
N SER A 90 -6.91 -9.77 -3.83
CA SER A 90 -7.95 -10.80 -3.91
C SER A 90 -7.40 -12.23 -3.95
N GLY A 91 -6.08 -12.40 -3.93
CA GLY A 91 -5.43 -13.70 -3.98
C GLY A 91 -5.45 -14.45 -2.64
N PRO A 92 -5.03 -15.73 -2.63
CA PRO A 92 -5.06 -16.60 -1.45
C PRO A 92 -4.29 -16.04 -0.24
N GLN A 93 -3.27 -15.21 -0.51
CA GLN A 93 -2.44 -14.58 0.52
C GLN A 93 -3.22 -13.61 1.42
N VAL A 94 -4.35 -13.05 0.96
CA VAL A 94 -5.18 -12.15 1.76
C VAL A 94 -6.44 -12.82 2.32
N THR A 95 -6.75 -14.05 1.91
CA THR A 95 -7.88 -14.82 2.46
C THR A 95 -7.54 -15.47 3.79
N ASP A 96 -6.28 -15.87 4.00
CA ASP A 96 -5.77 -16.23 5.33
C ASP A 96 -5.41 -14.95 6.10
N CYS A 97 -6.39 -14.41 6.83
CA CYS A 97 -6.22 -13.17 7.59
C CYS A 97 -5.10 -13.26 8.65
N HIS A 98 -4.83 -14.45 9.20
CA HIS A 98 -3.84 -14.64 10.24
C HIS A 98 -2.41 -14.62 9.67
N ALA A 99 -2.19 -15.35 8.58
CA ALA A 99 -0.91 -15.31 7.85
C ALA A 99 -0.65 -13.91 7.29
N PHE A 100 -1.69 -13.26 6.75
CA PHE A 100 -1.57 -11.90 6.23
C PHE A 100 -1.21 -10.90 7.33
N LEU A 101 -1.87 -10.95 8.49
CA LEU A 101 -1.52 -10.11 9.64
C LEU A 101 -0.06 -10.32 10.06
N LYS A 102 0.41 -11.57 10.13
CA LYS A 102 1.82 -11.85 10.44
C LYS A 102 2.76 -11.18 9.43
N ALA A 103 2.43 -11.20 8.15
CA ALA A 103 3.21 -10.55 7.10
C ALA A 103 3.27 -9.03 7.28
N ILE A 104 2.12 -8.35 7.52
CA ILE A 104 2.11 -6.87 7.67
C ILE A 104 2.88 -6.39 8.91
N PHE A 105 3.05 -7.24 9.92
CA PHE A 105 3.82 -6.92 11.12
C PHE A 105 5.31 -7.31 11.02
N LYS A 106 5.67 -8.21 10.09
CA LYS A 106 7.04 -8.71 9.90
C LYS A 106 7.79 -8.01 8.76
N GLU A 107 7.17 -7.86 7.60
CA GLU A 107 7.86 -7.46 6.36
C GLU A 107 8.15 -5.95 6.25
N PRO A 108 7.28 -5.03 6.72
CA PRO A 108 7.64 -3.64 6.78
C PRO A 108 8.58 -3.43 7.97
N LYS A 109 9.91 -3.50 7.74
CA LYS A 109 10.95 -3.03 8.69
C LYS A 109 10.43 -1.76 9.37
N THR A 110 10.34 -1.77 10.70
CA THR A 110 9.57 -0.87 11.56
C THR A 110 9.14 0.45 10.92
N LEU A 111 7.89 0.51 10.44
CA LEU A 111 7.29 1.80 10.07
C LEU A 111 6.92 2.55 11.36
N LYS A 112 7.78 3.48 11.77
CA LYS A 112 7.61 4.29 12.97
C LYS A 112 6.55 5.37 12.76
N ARG A 113 5.73 5.61 13.78
CA ARG A 113 4.70 6.65 13.77
C ARG A 113 5.29 8.05 13.52
N SER A 114 6.38 8.38 14.20
CA SER A 114 7.09 9.66 14.05
C SER A 114 7.53 9.92 12.62
N HIS A 115 7.95 8.88 11.90
CA HIS A 115 8.36 9.00 10.50
C HIS A 115 7.18 9.34 9.59
N ILE A 116 6.03 8.66 9.77
CA ILE A 116 4.81 8.99 9.01
C ILE A 116 4.36 10.42 9.30
N GLU A 117 4.44 10.86 10.55
CA GLU A 117 4.10 12.23 10.94
C GLU A 117 5.02 13.25 10.27
N GLN A 118 6.34 13.02 10.27
CA GLN A 118 7.31 13.85 9.53
C GLN A 118 6.94 13.95 8.04
N LEU A 119 6.66 12.82 7.40
CA LEU A 119 6.30 12.78 5.98
C LEU A 119 4.98 13.51 5.68
N ARG A 120 4.00 13.42 6.58
CA ARG A 120 2.73 14.16 6.46
C ARG A 120 2.98 15.66 6.55
N THR A 121 3.83 16.10 7.47
CA THR A 121 4.20 17.51 7.63
C THR A 121 4.89 18.02 6.37
N SER A 122 5.95 17.34 5.89
CA SER A 122 6.63 17.74 4.66
C SER A 122 5.71 17.71 3.43
N CYS A 123 4.80 16.72 3.32
CA CYS A 123 3.83 16.71 2.23
C CYS A 123 2.87 17.90 2.30
N ARG A 124 2.36 18.23 3.48
CA ARG A 124 1.45 19.36 3.70
C ARG A 124 2.13 20.68 3.32
N GLU A 125 3.38 20.89 3.76
CA GLU A 125 4.16 22.09 3.43
C GLU A 125 4.33 22.25 1.92
N ARG A 126 4.73 21.20 1.21
CA ARG A 126 4.87 21.24 -0.27
C ARG A 126 3.57 21.57 -0.98
N VAL A 127 2.44 21.00 -0.52
CA VAL A 127 1.12 21.25 -1.13
C VAL A 127 0.69 22.69 -0.91
N ILE A 128 0.94 23.25 0.28
CA ILE A 128 0.67 24.66 0.57
C ILE A 128 1.58 25.56 -0.27
N ALA A 129 2.86 25.24 -0.39
CA ALA A 129 3.82 26.00 -1.19
C ALA A 129 3.45 25.99 -2.69
N ALA A 130 2.99 24.86 -3.23
CA ALA A 130 2.58 24.74 -4.63
C ALA A 130 1.25 25.45 -4.97
N ARG A 131 0.52 25.95 -3.96
CA ARG A 131 -0.70 26.75 -4.13
C ARG A 131 -0.44 28.26 -4.10
N ARG A 132 0.78 28.69 -3.80
CA ARG A 132 1.22 30.09 -3.87
C ARG A 132 1.87 30.35 -5.21
#